data_AF-A0A0X5FJG7-F1
#
_entry.id   AF-A0A0X5FJG7-F1
#
_cell.length_a   1.000
_cell.length_b   1.000
_cell.length_c   1.000
_cell.angle_alpha   90.00
_cell.angle_beta   90.00
_cell.angle_gamma   90.00
#
_symmetry.space_group_name_H-M   'P 1'
#
loop_
_entity.id
_entity.type
_entity.pdbx_description
1 polymer ?
#
loop_
_entity_poly.entity_id
_entity_poly.type
_entity_poly.pdbx_seq_one_letter_code
_entity_poly.pdbx_strand_id
1 'polypeptide(L)'
;MWTNLLKNLPWRSLLLAVLINAFLIGLYYLGYKSGHENATRDGDKAISELQSAFDTYKTEQAMLENAALRAWAKRYQEQVAAGQQAEAGYLEQIAQLESQNKQLQGQINDVTQRWIDEKGKSHPIECVFTRGFVRQYNAALGYDNASVDTGHSDSVAATGTRSGTATGQPETTDTRLRDSGVSQRDVLANIIDNAGQCRRWRNQINALLDEREGLQK
;
A
#
# COMPACT_ATOMS: atom_id res chain seq x y z
N MET A 1 -48.76 -66.96 -76.32
CA MET A 1 -49.75 -65.87 -76.16
C MET A 1 -49.18 -64.55 -75.61
N TRP A 2 -47.87 -64.44 -75.32
CA TRP A 2 -47.26 -63.19 -74.78
C TRP A 2 -46.71 -62.24 -75.85
N THR A 3 -46.38 -62.72 -77.05
CA THR A 3 -45.73 -61.92 -78.11
C THR A 3 -46.65 -60.91 -78.80
N ASN A 4 -47.97 -61.15 -78.85
CA ASN A 4 -48.95 -60.20 -79.40
C ASN A 4 -49.33 -59.07 -78.43
N LEU A 5 -49.17 -59.28 -77.12
CA LEU A 5 -49.34 -58.23 -76.11
C LEU A 5 -48.18 -57.21 -76.15
N LEU A 6 -46.95 -57.65 -76.45
CA LEU A 6 -45.81 -56.75 -76.66
C LEU A 6 -45.89 -55.90 -77.94
N LYS A 7 -46.59 -56.38 -78.98
CA LYS A 7 -46.77 -55.65 -80.26
C LYS A 7 -47.82 -54.53 -80.20
N ASN A 8 -48.81 -54.66 -79.32
CA ASN A 8 -49.88 -53.65 -79.14
C ASN A 8 -49.56 -52.61 -78.06
N LEU A 9 -48.39 -52.68 -77.44
CA LEU A 9 -47.94 -51.66 -76.51
C LEU A 9 -47.68 -50.35 -77.27
N PRO A 10 -48.13 -49.17 -76.78
CA PRO A 10 -47.87 -47.89 -77.42
C PRO A 10 -46.41 -47.47 -77.18
N TRP A 11 -45.47 -48.21 -77.76
CA TRP A 11 -44.02 -48.04 -77.60
C TRP A 11 -43.57 -46.60 -77.86
N ARG A 12 -44.21 -45.90 -78.80
CA ARG A 12 -43.96 -44.48 -79.07
C ARG A 12 -44.30 -43.59 -77.88
N SER A 13 -45.45 -43.79 -77.25
CA SER A 13 -45.87 -43.02 -76.07
C SER A 13 -45.01 -43.35 -74.85
N LEU A 14 -44.60 -44.61 -74.70
CA LEU A 14 -43.73 -45.07 -73.61
C LEU A 14 -42.31 -44.49 -73.75
N LEU A 15 -41.75 -44.48 -74.95
CA LEU A 15 -40.47 -43.81 -75.25
C LEU A 15 -40.54 -42.31 -75.00
N LEU A 16 -41.64 -41.67 -75.39
CA LEU A 16 -41.84 -40.24 -75.18
C LEU A 16 -41.94 -39.89 -73.68
N ALA A 17 -42.64 -40.72 -72.90
CA ALA A 17 -42.69 -40.59 -71.45
C ALA A 17 -41.30 -40.75 -70.79
N VAL A 18 -40.50 -41.73 -71.24
CA VAL A 18 -39.13 -41.93 -70.75
C VAL A 18 -38.23 -40.73 -71.09
N LEU A 19 -38.34 -40.19 -72.30
CA LEU A 19 -37.58 -39.01 -72.71
C LEU A 19 -37.95 -37.77 -71.89
N ILE A 20 -39.25 -37.55 -71.63
CA ILE A 20 -39.71 -36.44 -70.77
C ILE A 20 -39.18 -36.63 -69.34
N ASN A 21 -39.24 -37.85 -68.80
CA ASN A 21 -38.76 -38.11 -67.44
C ASN A 21 -37.24 -37.89 -67.33
N ALA A 22 -36.46 -38.39 -68.31
CA ALA A 22 -35.01 -38.17 -68.37
C ALA A 22 -34.67 -36.67 -68.48
N PHE A 23 -35.45 -35.92 -69.26
CA PHE A 23 -35.30 -34.46 -69.37
C PHE A 23 -35.59 -33.75 -68.04
N LEU A 24 -36.66 -34.12 -67.34
CA LEU A 24 -37.00 -33.57 -66.02
C LEU A 24 -35.94 -33.89 -64.96
N ILE A 25 -35.39 -35.11 -64.97
CA ILE A 25 -34.29 -35.52 -64.08
C ILE A 25 -33.02 -34.71 -64.40
N GLY A 26 -32.73 -34.47 -65.68
CA GLY A 26 -31.60 -33.63 -66.10
C GLY A 26 -31.73 -32.18 -65.60
N LEU A 27 -32.92 -31.59 -65.71
CA LEU A 27 -33.22 -30.25 -65.18
C LEU A 27 -33.10 -30.20 -63.65
N TYR A 28 -33.63 -31.20 -62.95
CA TYR A 28 -33.51 -31.32 -61.50
C TYR A 28 -32.04 -31.40 -61.07
N TYR A 29 -31.22 -32.22 -61.73
CA TYR A 29 -29.81 -32.37 -61.39
C TYR A 29 -29.00 -31.10 -61.66
N LEU A 30 -29.27 -30.40 -62.77
CA LEU A 30 -28.64 -29.10 -63.07
C LEU A 30 -29.02 -28.04 -62.02
N GLY A 31 -30.30 -27.95 -61.68
CA GLY A 31 -30.81 -27.01 -60.69
C GLY A 31 -30.28 -27.32 -59.28
N TYR A 32 -30.27 -28.59 -58.89
CA TYR A 32 -29.76 -29.04 -57.60
C TYR A 32 -28.26 -28.80 -57.48
N LYS A 33 -27.47 -29.18 -58.49
CA LYS A 33 -26.02 -28.98 -58.49
C LYS A 33 -25.67 -27.48 -58.44
N SER A 34 -26.28 -26.68 -59.30
CA SER A 34 -26.04 -25.23 -59.33
C SER A 34 -26.50 -24.55 -58.04
N GLY A 35 -27.66 -24.92 -57.50
CA GLY A 35 -28.18 -24.41 -56.24
C GLY A 35 -27.27 -24.77 -55.06
N HIS A 36 -26.83 -26.03 -54.98
CA HIS A 36 -25.93 -26.50 -53.93
C HIS A 36 -24.55 -25.83 -54.00
N GLU A 37 -23.97 -25.71 -55.19
CA GLU A 37 -22.67 -25.02 -55.38
C GLU A 37 -22.76 -23.55 -55.00
N ASN A 38 -23.82 -22.84 -55.41
CA ASN A 38 -24.04 -21.45 -55.02
C ASN A 38 -24.27 -21.30 -53.51
N ALA A 39 -25.10 -22.14 -52.91
CA ALA A 39 -25.36 -22.10 -51.47
C ALA A 39 -24.10 -22.41 -50.64
N THR A 40 -23.27 -23.36 -51.10
CA THR A 40 -21.99 -23.69 -50.46
C THR A 40 -21.05 -22.49 -50.53
N ARG A 41 -20.87 -21.90 -51.72
CA ARG A 41 -19.99 -20.74 -51.92
C ARG A 41 -20.43 -19.53 -51.09
N ASP A 42 -21.73 -19.23 -51.07
CA ASP A 42 -22.26 -18.09 -50.34
C ASP A 42 -22.17 -18.33 -48.81
N GLY A 43 -22.34 -19.58 -48.37
CA GLY A 43 -22.11 -20.01 -46.99
C GLY A 43 -20.64 -19.88 -46.57
N ASP A 44 -19.71 -20.40 -47.37
CA ASP A 44 -18.26 -20.31 -47.13
C ASP A 44 -17.81 -18.85 -47.06
N LYS A 45 -18.36 -18.00 -47.94
CA LYS A 45 -18.09 -16.56 -47.93
C LYS A 45 -18.59 -15.91 -46.64
N ALA A 46 -19.83 -16.19 -46.22
CA ALA A 46 -20.39 -15.63 -45.00
C ALA A 46 -19.61 -16.08 -43.73
N ILE A 47 -19.19 -17.35 -43.69
CA ILE A 47 -18.37 -17.89 -42.60
C ILE A 47 -17.01 -17.20 -42.57
N SER A 48 -16.35 -17.04 -43.72
CA SER A 48 -15.06 -16.37 -43.81
C SER A 48 -15.12 -14.90 -43.39
N GLU A 49 -16.17 -14.18 -43.79
CA GLU A 49 -16.39 -12.79 -43.38
C GLU A 49 -16.63 -12.68 -41.86
N LEU A 50 -17.45 -13.58 -41.29
CA LEU A 50 -17.72 -13.62 -39.86
C LEU A 50 -16.45 -13.94 -39.05
N GLN A 51 -15.66 -14.90 -39.51
CA GLN A 51 -14.42 -15.29 -38.86
C GLN A 51 -13.39 -14.14 -38.89
N SER A 52 -13.24 -13.47 -40.04
CA SER A 52 -12.38 -12.29 -40.17
C SER A 52 -12.81 -11.15 -39.23
N ALA A 53 -14.11 -10.87 -39.14
CA ALA A 53 -14.64 -9.86 -38.24
C ALA A 53 -14.42 -10.24 -36.76
N PHE A 54 -14.60 -11.51 -36.41
CA PHE A 54 -14.35 -11.99 -35.05
C PHE A 54 -12.87 -11.93 -34.67
N ASP A 55 -11.97 -12.33 -35.57
CA ASP A 55 -10.52 -12.28 -35.36
C ASP A 55 -10.05 -10.82 -35.21
N THR A 56 -10.57 -9.91 -36.03
CA THR A 56 -10.33 -8.46 -35.90
C THR A 56 -10.81 -7.95 -34.55
N TYR A 57 -12.05 -8.27 -34.16
CA TYR A 57 -12.59 -7.86 -32.87
C TYR A 57 -11.76 -8.39 -31.69
N LYS A 58 -11.35 -9.66 -31.74
CA LYS A 58 -10.52 -10.28 -30.68
C LYS A 58 -9.15 -9.64 -30.57
N THR A 59 -8.52 -9.32 -31.69
CA THR A 59 -7.21 -8.65 -31.69
C THR A 59 -7.30 -7.21 -31.17
N GLU A 60 -8.31 -6.45 -31.58
CA GLU A 60 -8.58 -5.11 -31.06
C GLU A 60 -8.87 -5.14 -29.55
N GLN A 61 -9.73 -6.06 -29.11
CA GLN A 61 -10.05 -6.24 -27.70
C GLN A 61 -8.79 -6.55 -26.88
N ALA A 62 -7.98 -7.52 -27.33
CA ALA A 62 -6.73 -7.88 -26.66
C ALA A 62 -5.74 -6.70 -26.62
N MET A 63 -5.69 -5.89 -27.68
CA MET A 63 -4.83 -4.70 -27.72
C MET A 63 -5.26 -3.66 -26.67
N LEU A 64 -6.56 -3.39 -26.56
CA LEU A 64 -7.11 -2.46 -25.58
C LEU A 64 -6.90 -2.94 -24.14
N GLU A 65 -7.18 -4.22 -23.87
CA GLU A 65 -6.96 -4.83 -22.56
C GLU A 65 -5.48 -4.79 -22.17
N ASN A 66 -4.59 -5.09 -23.11
CA ASN A 66 -3.15 -5.05 -22.86
C ASN A 66 -2.64 -3.62 -22.63
N ALA A 67 -3.16 -2.64 -23.38
CA ALA A 67 -2.86 -1.23 -23.16
C ALA A 67 -3.34 -0.75 -21.78
N ALA A 68 -4.55 -1.16 -21.36
CA ALA A 68 -5.09 -0.84 -20.04
C ALA A 68 -4.25 -1.48 -18.91
N LEU A 69 -3.86 -2.75 -19.05
CA LEU A 69 -2.98 -3.45 -18.12
C LEU A 69 -1.62 -2.75 -17.99
N ARG A 70 -1.00 -2.34 -19.11
CA ARG A 70 0.26 -1.58 -19.09
C ARG A 70 0.11 -0.22 -18.42
N ALA A 71 -0.98 0.50 -18.70
CA ALA A 71 -1.26 1.78 -18.06
C ALA A 71 -1.44 1.63 -16.54
N TRP A 72 -2.16 0.60 -16.11
CA TRP A 72 -2.35 0.29 -14.70
C TRP A 72 -1.02 -0.10 -14.03
N ALA A 73 -0.24 -0.98 -14.66
CA ALA A 73 1.07 -1.39 -14.16
C ALA A 73 2.03 -0.19 -14.03
N LYS A 74 2.00 0.74 -14.98
CA LYS A 74 2.80 1.98 -14.91
C LYS A 74 2.39 2.84 -13.72
N ARG A 75 1.09 3.10 -13.54
CA ARG A 75 0.58 3.88 -12.38
C ARG A 75 0.95 3.21 -11.06
N TYR A 76 0.82 1.89 -10.99
CA TYR A 76 1.19 1.13 -9.81
C TYR A 76 2.70 1.27 -9.51
N GLN A 77 3.56 1.15 -10.51
CA GLN A 77 5.00 1.36 -10.35
C GLN A 77 5.34 2.79 -9.90
N GLU A 78 4.69 3.81 -10.47
CA GLU A 78 4.85 5.20 -10.05
C GLU A 78 4.44 5.40 -8.58
N GLN A 79 3.32 4.81 -8.15
CA GLN A 79 2.88 4.84 -6.75
C GLN A 79 3.85 4.14 -5.80
N VAL A 80 4.35 2.96 -6.18
CA VAL A 80 5.34 2.22 -5.38
C VAL A 80 6.65 3.01 -5.28
N ALA A 81 7.13 3.58 -6.38
CA ALA A 81 8.35 4.39 -6.38
C ALA A 81 8.21 5.63 -5.50
N ALA A 82 7.08 6.34 -5.58
CA ALA A 82 6.78 7.47 -4.72
C ALA A 82 6.74 7.06 -3.24
N GLY A 83 6.12 5.92 -2.92
CA GLY A 83 6.09 5.36 -1.58
C GLY A 83 7.48 5.02 -1.04
N GLN A 84 8.30 4.35 -1.84
CA GLN A 84 9.69 4.01 -1.47
C GLN A 84 10.55 5.27 -1.24
N GLN A 85 10.37 6.30 -2.06
CA GLN A 85 11.09 7.57 -1.88
C GLN A 85 10.66 8.28 -0.58
N ALA A 86 9.36 8.28 -0.28
CA ALA A 86 8.84 8.86 0.97
C ALA A 86 9.36 8.10 2.19
N GLU A 87 9.38 6.76 2.15
CA GLU A 87 9.92 5.92 3.22
C GLU A 87 11.43 6.17 3.43
N ALA A 88 12.21 6.23 2.35
CA ALA A 88 13.63 6.52 2.43
C ALA A 88 13.91 7.88 3.08
N GLY A 89 13.18 8.93 2.67
CA GLY A 89 13.28 10.26 3.29
C GLY A 89 12.88 10.26 4.77
N TYR A 90 11.87 9.49 5.14
CA TYR A 90 11.46 9.34 6.54
C TYR A 90 12.52 8.66 7.40
N LEU A 91 13.10 7.55 6.92
CA LEU A 91 14.16 6.82 7.61
C LEU A 91 15.43 7.67 7.78
N GLU A 92 15.80 8.46 6.77
CA GLU A 92 16.92 9.39 6.86
C GLU A 92 16.69 10.46 7.94
N GLN A 93 15.48 11.04 7.99
CA GLN A 93 15.13 12.01 9.03
C GLN A 93 15.20 11.38 10.44
N ILE A 94 14.69 10.16 10.63
CA ILE A 94 14.81 9.45 11.91
C ILE A 94 16.28 9.29 12.28
N ALA A 95 17.11 8.78 11.36
CA ALA A 95 18.52 8.54 11.62
C ALA A 95 19.26 9.85 12.00
N GLN A 96 18.92 10.95 11.33
CA GLN A 96 19.48 12.27 11.66
C GLN A 96 19.06 12.73 13.07
N LEU A 97 17.78 12.62 13.42
CA LEU A 97 17.28 12.98 14.75
C LEU A 97 17.92 12.11 15.86
N GLU A 98 18.08 10.82 15.61
CA GLU A 98 18.73 9.91 16.56
C GLU A 98 20.21 10.23 16.74
N SER A 99 20.92 10.52 15.65
CA SER A 99 22.32 10.94 15.70
C SER A 99 22.49 12.23 16.51
N GLN A 100 21.65 13.24 16.25
CA GLN A 100 21.66 14.50 17.01
C GLN A 100 21.35 14.28 18.50
N ASN A 101 20.35 13.46 18.83
CA ASN A 101 20.04 13.15 20.22
C ASN A 101 21.20 12.41 20.92
N LYS A 102 21.84 11.44 20.24
CA LYS A 102 23.02 10.75 20.78
C LYS A 102 24.19 11.71 21.02
N GLN A 103 24.42 12.65 20.12
CA GLN A 103 25.44 13.69 20.30
C GLN A 103 25.15 14.55 21.53
N LEU A 104 23.90 15.01 21.68
CA LEU A 104 23.48 15.78 22.86
C LEU A 104 23.65 14.98 24.15
N GLN A 105 23.25 13.69 24.15
CA GLN A 105 23.43 12.79 25.30
C GLN A 105 24.91 12.59 25.66
N GLY A 106 25.79 12.48 24.66
CA GLY A 106 27.23 12.36 24.86
C GLY A 106 27.84 13.57 25.55
N GLN A 107 27.33 14.77 25.26
CA GLN A 107 27.81 16.03 25.83
C GLN A 107 27.33 16.29 27.27
N ILE A 108 26.37 15.51 27.79
CA ILE A 108 25.81 15.74 29.13
C ILE A 108 26.89 15.69 30.21
N ASN A 109 27.82 14.73 30.13
CA ASN A 109 28.90 14.64 31.11
C ASN A 109 29.81 15.88 31.08
N ASP A 110 30.13 16.36 29.89
CA ASP A 110 31.03 17.50 29.71
C ASP A 110 30.45 18.78 30.31
N VAL A 111 29.12 18.96 30.24
CA VAL A 111 28.43 20.18 30.70
C VAL A 111 27.88 20.11 32.13
N THR A 112 27.90 18.94 32.78
CA THR A 112 27.33 18.76 34.13
C THR A 112 28.33 18.38 35.20
N GLN A 113 29.59 18.03 34.86
CA GLN A 113 30.59 17.64 35.86
C GLN A 113 31.40 18.82 36.43
N ARG A 114 31.73 19.81 35.61
CA ARG A 114 32.60 20.92 35.99
C ARG A 114 32.21 22.21 35.29
N TRP A 115 32.47 23.33 35.95
CA TRP A 115 32.39 24.66 35.33
C TRP A 115 33.77 25.33 35.35
N ILE A 116 33.99 26.22 34.39
CA ILE A 116 35.25 26.96 34.25
C ILE A 116 34.95 28.43 34.55
N ASP A 117 35.72 29.04 35.44
CA ASP A 117 35.60 30.46 35.74
C ASP A 117 36.25 31.35 34.67
N GLU A 118 36.06 32.67 34.79
CA GLU A 118 36.62 33.67 33.87
C GLU A 118 38.15 33.64 33.79
N LYS A 119 38.82 32.97 34.75
CA LYS A 119 40.28 32.81 34.82
C LYS A 119 40.73 31.45 34.30
N GLY A 120 39.83 30.63 33.76
CA GLY A 120 40.13 29.31 33.21
C GLY A 120 40.26 28.20 34.26
N LYS A 121 39.90 28.43 35.53
CA LYS A 121 40.02 27.42 36.58
C LYS A 121 38.75 26.55 36.64
N SER A 122 38.96 25.24 36.71
CA SER A 122 37.89 24.24 36.83
C SER A 122 37.40 24.12 38.27
N HIS A 123 36.09 24.06 38.45
CA HIS A 123 35.42 23.85 39.73
C HIS A 123 34.33 22.77 39.60
N PRO A 124 34.09 21.94 40.64
CA PRO A 124 33.00 20.96 40.63
C PRO A 124 31.65 21.68 40.64
N ILE A 125 30.65 21.05 40.03
CA ILE A 125 29.26 21.51 40.10
C ILE A 125 28.59 20.85 41.30
N GLU A 126 28.11 21.64 42.25
CA GLU A 126 27.23 21.19 43.34
C GLU A 126 25.81 21.70 43.07
N CYS A 127 24.96 20.83 42.52
CA CYS A 127 23.56 21.13 42.25
C CYS A 127 22.69 20.09 42.95
N VAL A 128 21.91 20.51 43.95
CA VAL A 128 21.02 19.64 44.72
C VAL A 128 19.58 19.91 44.32
N PHE A 129 18.90 18.91 43.75
CA PHE A 129 17.48 18.96 43.49
C PHE A 129 16.71 18.36 44.65
N THR A 130 15.76 19.12 45.20
CA THR A 130 14.92 18.65 46.30
C THR A 130 13.86 17.66 45.80
N ARG A 131 13.36 16.79 46.68
CA ARG A 131 12.23 15.91 46.37
C ARG A 131 11.01 16.68 45.89
N GLY A 132 10.76 17.86 46.46
CA GLY A 132 9.71 18.77 46.04
C GLY A 132 9.90 19.29 44.62
N PHE A 133 11.13 19.64 44.22
CA PHE A 133 11.46 20.03 42.85
C PHE A 133 11.16 18.90 41.87
N VAL A 134 11.66 17.70 42.13
CA VAL A 134 11.47 16.54 41.24
C VAL A 134 9.99 16.17 41.11
N ARG A 135 9.21 16.28 42.20
CA ARG A 135 7.76 16.08 42.14
C ARG A 135 7.10 17.10 41.22
N GLN A 136 7.42 18.39 41.35
CA GLN A 136 6.87 19.44 40.48
C GLN A 136 7.29 19.26 39.02
N TYR A 137 8.52 18.82 38.78
CA TYR A 137 9.05 18.52 37.46
C TYR A 137 8.28 17.37 36.80
N ASN A 138 8.09 16.26 37.52
CA ASN A 138 7.32 15.11 37.05
C ASN A 138 5.83 15.46 36.81
N ALA A 139 5.26 16.32 37.66
CA ALA A 139 3.91 16.85 37.49
C ALA A 139 3.74 17.57 36.16
N ALA A 140 4.71 18.45 35.84
CA ALA A 140 4.70 19.21 34.60
C ALA A 140 4.84 18.32 33.36
N LEU A 141 5.50 17.17 33.48
CA LEU A 141 5.60 16.15 32.43
C LEU A 141 4.39 15.20 32.39
N GLY A 142 3.46 15.32 33.34
CA GLY A 142 2.25 14.49 33.40
C GLY A 142 2.41 13.12 34.06
N TYR A 143 3.49 12.91 34.84
CA TYR A 143 3.77 11.63 35.51
C TYR A 143 3.10 11.47 36.90
N ASP A 144 2.39 12.49 37.37
CA ASP A 144 1.76 12.50 38.70
C ASP A 144 0.47 11.66 38.79
N ASN A 145 0.02 11.15 37.65
CA ASN A 145 -1.26 10.49 37.50
C ASN A 145 -1.03 8.97 37.62
N ALA A 146 -1.29 8.40 38.79
CA ALA A 146 -1.41 6.95 39.00
C ALA A 146 -2.66 6.35 38.30
N SER A 147 -2.98 6.82 37.10
CA SER A 147 -4.05 6.37 36.23
C SER A 147 -3.58 6.42 34.76
N VAL A 148 -2.34 6.02 34.49
CA VAL A 148 -2.00 5.56 33.14
C VAL A 148 -2.52 4.14 33.04
N ASP A 149 -3.78 4.06 32.61
CA ASP A 149 -4.39 2.86 32.08
C ASP A 149 -3.44 2.22 31.06
N THR A 150 -3.25 0.92 31.23
CA THR A 150 -2.27 0.10 30.53
C THR A 150 -2.54 0.14 29.03
N GLY A 151 -1.66 0.81 28.27
CA GLY A 151 -1.85 0.95 26.83
C GLY A 151 -0.61 1.16 25.97
N HIS A 152 0.62 1.06 26.47
CA HIS A 152 1.81 0.76 25.66
C HIS A 152 3.01 0.49 26.58
N SER A 153 3.40 -0.77 26.71
CA SER A 153 4.63 -1.14 27.38
C SER A 153 5.80 -1.02 26.41
N ASP A 154 6.36 0.18 26.29
CA ASP A 154 7.77 0.33 25.89
C ASP A 154 8.59 0.72 27.11
N SER A 155 9.21 -0.32 27.64
CA SER A 155 10.09 -0.35 28.80
C SER A 155 11.33 0.52 28.57
N VAL A 156 11.35 1.73 29.14
CA VAL A 156 12.54 2.29 29.79
C VAL A 156 12.09 2.93 31.11
N ALA A 157 11.74 2.08 32.07
CA ALA A 157 11.63 2.51 33.45
C ALA A 157 13.03 2.88 33.93
N ALA A 158 13.22 4.15 34.28
CA ALA A 158 14.40 4.65 34.94
C ALA A 158 14.77 3.72 36.10
N THR A 159 16.00 3.19 36.07
CA THR A 159 16.60 2.41 37.15
C THR A 159 16.84 3.32 38.35
N GLY A 160 15.78 3.64 39.08
CA GLY A 160 15.79 4.30 40.37
C GLY A 160 15.09 3.38 41.36
N THR A 161 15.87 2.79 42.24
CA THR A 161 15.48 1.87 43.32
C THR A 161 14.08 2.15 43.90
N ARG A 162 13.14 1.24 43.62
CA ARG A 162 11.83 1.19 44.27
C ARG A 162 12.03 0.87 45.76
N SER A 163 11.90 1.88 46.61
CA SER A 163 11.36 1.66 47.95
C SER A 163 9.92 2.17 47.92
N GLY A 164 8.98 1.22 47.87
CA GLY A 164 7.57 1.54 47.96
C GLY A 164 7.26 2.12 49.33
N THR A 165 6.51 3.21 49.37
CA THR A 165 5.70 3.49 50.55
C THR A 165 4.43 4.24 50.15
N ALA A 166 3.34 3.70 50.69
CA ALA A 166 1.94 4.04 50.55
C ALA A 166 1.60 5.54 50.43
N THR A 167 0.63 5.78 49.56
CA THR A 167 -0.56 6.62 49.74
C THR A 167 -0.65 7.47 51.03
N GLY A 168 -0.82 8.78 50.86
CA GLY A 168 -1.82 9.53 51.64
C GLY A 168 -1.40 10.25 52.92
N GLN A 169 -0.17 10.75 53.06
CA GLN A 169 0.17 11.64 54.17
C GLN A 169 0.79 12.95 53.64
N PRO A 170 0.38 14.14 54.13
CA PRO A 170 1.00 15.38 53.71
C PRO A 170 2.47 15.34 54.17
N GLU A 171 3.38 15.19 53.21
CA GLU A 171 4.81 15.34 53.47
C GLU A 171 5.02 16.63 54.25
N THR A 172 5.68 16.53 55.41
CA THR A 172 6.12 17.71 56.15
C THR A 172 7.02 18.54 55.25
N THR A 173 7.02 19.88 55.42
CA THR A 173 7.82 20.81 54.61
C THR A 173 9.29 20.37 54.52
N ASP A 174 9.84 19.85 55.62
CA ASP A 174 11.21 19.36 55.68
C ASP A 174 11.46 18.11 54.84
N THR A 175 10.46 17.26 54.63
CA THR A 175 10.61 16.04 53.80
C THR A 175 10.74 16.39 52.32
N ARG A 176 10.04 17.44 51.86
CA ARG A 176 10.10 17.96 50.48
C ARG A 176 11.43 18.62 50.15
N LEU A 177 12.09 19.20 51.14
CA LEU A 177 13.36 19.90 50.98
C LEU A 177 14.59 18.96 51.04
N ARG A 178 14.39 17.67 51.34
CA ARG A 178 15.46 16.68 51.29
C ARG A 178 15.97 16.49 49.87
N ASP A 179 17.24 16.10 49.77
CA ASP A 179 17.87 15.66 48.53
C ASP A 179 17.04 14.53 47.89
N SER A 180 16.78 14.68 46.60
CA SER A 180 16.07 13.70 45.79
C SER A 180 16.97 12.59 45.26
N GLY A 181 18.29 12.80 45.25
CA GLY A 181 19.26 11.94 44.56
C GLY A 181 19.24 12.10 43.02
N VAL A 182 18.42 12.99 42.48
CA VAL A 182 18.41 13.33 41.06
C VAL A 182 19.49 14.37 40.79
N SER A 183 20.32 14.11 39.78
CA SER A 183 21.41 15.00 39.38
C SER A 183 21.02 15.91 38.21
N GLN A 184 21.82 16.95 37.95
CA GLN A 184 21.66 17.81 36.77
C GLN A 184 21.75 17.02 35.46
N ARG A 185 22.57 15.97 35.44
CA ARG A 185 22.68 15.03 34.32
C ARG A 185 21.36 14.33 34.05
N ASP A 186 20.66 13.87 35.09
CA ASP A 186 19.39 13.15 34.94
C ASP A 186 18.29 14.06 34.38
N VAL A 187 18.20 15.30 34.89
CA VAL A 187 17.25 16.30 34.39
C VAL A 187 17.55 16.66 32.93
N LEU A 188 18.82 16.91 32.59
CA LEU A 188 19.21 17.27 31.23
C LEU A 188 18.99 16.11 30.25
N ALA A 189 19.29 14.87 30.65
CA ALA A 189 19.02 13.68 29.86
C ALA A 189 17.52 13.53 29.57
N ASN A 190 16.67 13.70 30.60
CA ASN A 190 15.23 13.63 30.43
C ASN A 190 14.70 14.70 29.46
N ILE A 191 15.19 15.95 29.56
CA ILE A 191 14.81 17.03 28.64
C ILE A 191 15.23 16.72 27.21
N ILE A 192 16.46 16.23 27.00
CA ILE A 192 16.96 15.86 25.66
C ILE A 192 16.08 14.76 25.03
N ASP A 193 15.73 13.74 25.80
CA ASP A 193 14.89 12.64 25.34
C ASP A 193 13.47 13.09 25.02
N ASN A 194 12.87 13.90 25.91
CA ASN A 194 11.54 14.45 25.69
C ASN A 194 11.50 15.40 24.48
N ALA A 195 12.50 16.26 24.33
CA ALA A 195 12.64 17.12 23.15
C ALA A 195 12.82 16.31 21.87
N GLY A 196 13.54 15.18 21.94
CA GLY A 196 13.66 14.21 20.85
C GLY A 196 12.30 13.63 20.44
N GLN A 197 11.47 13.23 21.39
CA GLN A 197 10.09 12.77 21.14
C GLN A 197 9.23 13.87 20.52
N CYS A 198 9.26 15.09 21.07
CA CYS A 198 8.52 16.23 20.53
C CYS A 198 8.92 16.55 19.07
N ARG A 199 10.21 16.46 18.73
CA ARG A 199 10.70 16.64 17.36
C ARG A 199 10.15 15.55 16.42
N ARG A 200 10.14 14.28 16.86
CA ARG A 200 9.57 13.17 16.08
C ARG A 200 8.08 13.38 15.81
N TRP A 201 7.29 13.74 16.83
CA TRP A 201 5.86 14.01 16.67
C TRP A 201 5.60 15.19 15.74
N ARG A 202 6.38 16.27 15.85
CA ARG A 202 6.27 17.41 14.94
C ARG A 202 6.53 17.01 13.49
N ASN A 203 7.55 16.20 13.24
CA ASN A 203 7.85 15.72 11.89
C ASN A 203 6.73 14.82 11.35
N GLN A 204 6.17 13.93 12.17
CA GLN A 204 5.03 13.09 11.77
C GLN A 204 3.79 13.91 11.44
N ILE A 205 3.45 14.92 12.26
CA ILE A 205 2.29 15.79 12.02
C ILE A 205 2.48 16.61 10.73
N ASN A 206 3.67 17.17 10.51
CA ASN A 206 3.96 17.91 9.29
C ASN A 206 3.88 17.01 8.05
N ALA A 207 4.40 15.79 8.12
CA ALA A 207 4.30 14.84 7.00
C ALA A 207 2.83 14.50 6.66
N LEU A 208 1.96 14.33 7.66
CA LEU A 208 0.53 14.10 7.44
C LEU A 208 -0.18 15.33 6.84
N LEU A 209 0.22 16.54 7.23
CA LEU A 209 -0.29 17.79 6.65
C LEU A 209 0.13 17.93 5.19
N ASP A 210 1.40 17.69 4.88
CA ASP A 210 1.94 17.78 3.53
C ASP A 210 1.26 16.76 2.59
N GLU A 211 0.99 15.54 3.07
CA GLU A 211 0.24 14.54 2.31
C GLU A 211 -1.20 15.00 2.04
N ARG A 212 -1.89 15.55 3.05
CA ARG A 212 -3.25 16.08 2.90
C ARG A 212 -3.33 17.25 1.92
N GLU A 213 -2.40 18.18 1.99
CA GLU A 213 -2.34 19.34 1.09
C GLU A 213 -1.93 18.94 -0.34
N GLY A 214 -1.03 17.95 -0.48
CA GLY A 214 -0.66 17.37 -1.76
C GLY A 214 -1.80 16.62 -2.45
N LEU A 215 -2.66 15.95 -1.68
CA LEU A 215 -3.86 15.25 -2.18
C LEU A 215 -5.03 16.19 -2.56
N GLN A 216 -4.99 17.47 -2.16
CA GLN A 216 -6.01 18.47 -2.49
C GLN A 216 -5.73 19.25 -3.79
N LYS A 217 -4.58 19.04 -4.43
CA LYS A 217 -4.21 19.62 -5.73
C LYS A 217 -4.47 18.65 -6.87
#